data_AF-A0A1B6M530-F1
#
_entry.id   AF-A0A1B6M530-F1
#
_cell.length_a   1.000
_cell.length_b   1.000
_cell.length_c   1.000
_cell.angle_alpha   90.00
_cell.angle_beta   90.00
_cell.angle_gamma   90.00
#
_symmetry.space_group_name_H-M   'P 1'
#
loop_
_entity.id
_entity.type
_entity.pdbx_description
1 polymer ?
#
loop_
_entity_poly.entity_id
_entity_poly.type
_entity_poly.pdbx_seq_one_letter_code
_entity_poly.pdbx_strand_id
1 'polypeptide(L)'
;SLQKAKQLLNVEELSRTPKCNGFQTAGGKPVKVSEASLKKAKQLLDFEELNGTNKCNGFQTAGGQSVKVSEESLKKAKQLLDVENQYEAPKFEGFQTAGGKSV
;
A
#
# COMPACT_ATOMS: atom_id res chain seq x y z
N SER A 1 53.82 -9.52 19.13
CA SER A 1 53.97 -9.96 17.72
C SER A 1 52.79 -9.51 16.89
N LEU A 2 53.04 -9.03 15.65
CA LEU A 2 52.01 -8.75 14.64
C LEU A 2 51.03 -9.93 14.43
N GLN A 3 51.45 -11.14 14.79
CA GLN A 3 50.64 -12.37 14.79
C GLN A 3 49.37 -12.27 15.67
N LYS A 4 49.37 -11.47 16.75
CA LYS A 4 48.18 -11.28 17.61
C LYS A 4 47.18 -10.27 17.01
N ALA A 5 47.63 -9.33 16.18
CA ALA A 5 46.78 -8.35 15.52
C ALA A 5 46.05 -8.93 14.30
N LYS A 6 46.63 -9.94 13.62
CA LYS A 6 45.96 -10.70 12.56
C LYS A 6 44.78 -11.55 13.06
N GLN A 7 44.76 -11.95 14.33
CA GLN A 7 43.64 -12.69 14.94
C GLN A 7 42.42 -11.82 15.26
N LEU A 8 42.55 -10.49 15.24
CA LEU A 8 41.46 -9.55 15.55
C LEU A 8 40.81 -8.95 14.29
N LEU A 9 41.35 -9.22 13.10
CA LEU A 9 40.74 -8.87 11.81
C LEU A 9 39.84 -10.02 11.33
N ASN A 10 38.87 -10.40 12.17
CA ASN A 10 37.75 -11.24 11.75
C ASN A 10 36.73 -10.34 11.02
N VAL A 11 37.10 -9.90 9.81
CA VAL A 11 36.25 -9.12 8.89
C VAL A 11 35.23 -10.03 8.18
N GLU A 12 34.68 -11.01 8.90
CA GLU A 12 33.65 -11.92 8.39
C GLU A 12 32.38 -11.92 9.24
N GLU A 13 32.31 -11.10 10.31
CA GLU A 13 31.14 -11.07 11.20
C GLU A 13 30.13 -9.95 10.91
N LEU A 14 30.11 -9.41 9.68
CA LEU A 14 29.12 -8.43 9.23
C LEU A 14 28.26 -8.90 8.04
N SER A 15 28.46 -10.13 7.56
CA SER A 15 27.65 -10.72 6.47
C SER A 15 26.59 -11.71 6.97
N ARG A 16 26.16 -11.61 8.24
CA ARG A 16 24.86 -12.18 8.63
C ARG A 16 23.74 -11.34 8.02
N THR A 17 23.64 -11.37 6.70
CA THR A 17 22.33 -11.14 6.09
C THR A 17 21.44 -12.24 6.67
N PRO A 18 20.33 -11.91 7.36
CA PRO A 18 19.40 -12.94 7.77
C PRO A 18 19.03 -13.71 6.51
N LYS A 19 19.28 -15.02 6.51
CA LYS A 19 18.97 -15.90 5.38
C LYS A 19 17.45 -15.86 5.21
N CYS A 20 16.95 -14.92 4.42
CA CYS A 20 15.53 -14.80 4.15
C CYS A 20 15.21 -15.84 3.08
N ASN A 21 14.38 -16.82 3.43
CA ASN A 21 13.99 -17.89 2.50
C ASN A 21 12.96 -17.41 1.45
N GLY A 22 12.88 -16.08 1.22
CA GLY A 22 11.86 -15.46 0.39
C GLY A 22 10.44 -15.82 0.81
N PHE A 23 9.52 -15.80 -0.14
CA PHE A 23 8.14 -16.24 0.07
C PHE A 23 8.04 -17.76 -0.02
N GLN A 24 7.39 -18.36 0.98
CA GLN A 24 7.09 -19.79 1.03
C GLN A 24 5.59 -20.00 1.30
N THR A 25 5.08 -21.13 0.83
CA THR A 25 3.74 -21.61 1.20
C THR A 25 3.70 -22.04 2.67
N ALA A 26 2.50 -22.20 3.24
CA ALA A 26 2.33 -22.67 4.63
C ALA A 26 2.98 -24.06 4.88
N GLY A 27 3.13 -24.87 3.83
CA GLY A 27 3.86 -26.15 3.88
C GLY A 27 5.38 -26.02 3.69
N GLY A 28 5.95 -24.82 3.77
CA GLY A 28 7.39 -24.56 3.66
C GLY A 28 7.98 -24.63 2.25
N LYS A 29 7.16 -24.88 1.22
CA LYS A 29 7.64 -24.94 -0.18
C LYS A 29 7.85 -23.52 -0.73
N PRO A 30 8.97 -23.22 -1.41
CA PRO A 30 9.23 -21.90 -1.98
C PRO A 30 8.25 -21.56 -3.11
N VAL A 31 7.84 -20.30 -3.17
CA VAL A 31 6.97 -19.78 -4.24
C VAL A 31 7.81 -19.47 -5.47
N LYS A 32 7.48 -20.08 -6.62
CA LYS A 32 8.14 -19.78 -7.91
C LYS A 32 7.49 -18.55 -8.54
N VAL A 33 8.31 -17.57 -8.92
CA VAL A 33 7.84 -16.36 -9.63
C VAL A 33 8.39 -16.37 -11.05
N SER A 34 7.54 -16.09 -12.03
CA SER A 34 7.95 -16.02 -13.44
C SER A 34 8.61 -14.67 -13.76
N GLU A 35 9.52 -14.66 -14.74
CA GLU A 35 10.14 -13.43 -15.24
C GLU A 35 9.09 -12.44 -15.79
N ALA A 36 8.06 -12.95 -16.48
CA ALA A 36 6.96 -12.12 -16.98
C ALA A 36 6.20 -11.42 -15.85
N SER A 37 5.99 -12.09 -14.70
CA SER A 37 5.39 -11.49 -13.51
C SER A 37 6.26 -10.38 -12.93
N LEU A 38 7.58 -10.60 -12.86
CA LEU A 38 8.53 -9.59 -12.37
C LEU A 38 8.58 -8.37 -13.28
N LYS A 39 8.56 -8.58 -14.62
CA LYS A 39 8.53 -7.48 -15.59
C LYS A 39 7.26 -6.62 -15.45
N LYS A 40 6.10 -7.25 -15.27
CA LYS A 40 4.84 -6.53 -15.01
C LYS A 40 4.88 -5.76 -13.69
N ALA A 41 5.40 -6.38 -12.62
CA ALA A 41 5.53 -5.72 -11.32
C ALA A 41 6.44 -4.50 -11.40
N LYS A 42 7.58 -4.61 -12.10
CA LYS A 42 8.46 -3.46 -12.40
C LYS A 42 7.72 -2.36 -13.15
N GLN A 43 6.97 -2.67 -14.21
CA GLN A 43 6.16 -1.67 -14.91
C GLN A 43 5.10 -0.97 -14.04
N LEU A 44 4.60 -1.63 -12.99
CA LEU A 44 3.68 -1.03 -12.03
C LEU A 44 4.39 -0.14 -10.98
N LEU A 45 5.65 -0.46 -10.67
CA LEU A 45 6.44 0.19 -9.61
C LEU A 45 7.40 1.26 -10.14
N ASP A 46 7.86 1.14 -11.37
CA ASP A 46 8.68 2.10 -12.14
C ASP A 46 7.82 3.30 -12.57
N PHE A 47 6.92 3.72 -11.69
CA PHE A 47 6.12 4.93 -11.75
C PHE A 47 7.02 6.12 -11.39
N GLU A 48 8.17 6.24 -12.05
CA GLU A 48 8.92 7.48 -12.04
C GLU A 48 8.05 8.56 -12.71
N GLU A 49 7.58 9.49 -11.89
CA GLU A 49 7.26 10.86 -12.26
C GLU A 49 6.46 11.03 -13.56
N LEU A 50 5.18 10.68 -13.51
CA LEU A 50 4.23 10.95 -14.59
C LEU A 50 3.86 12.44 -14.67
N ASN A 51 4.84 13.22 -15.11
CA ASN A 51 4.58 14.39 -15.94
C ASN A 51 3.93 13.90 -17.25
N GLY A 52 2.60 13.90 -17.25
CA GLY A 52 1.78 13.79 -18.45
C GLY A 52 1.37 12.36 -18.80
N THR A 53 0.05 12.12 -18.71
CA THR A 53 -0.64 10.96 -19.32
C THR A 53 -0.54 9.62 -18.62
N ASN A 54 -0.68 9.62 -17.30
CA ASN A 54 -1.24 8.46 -16.62
C ASN A 54 -2.62 8.13 -17.18
N LYS A 55 -2.75 7.04 -17.95
CA LYS A 55 -4.05 6.39 -18.19
C LYS A 55 -4.46 5.59 -16.95
N CYS A 56 -4.48 6.23 -15.78
CA CYS A 56 -5.47 5.83 -14.78
C CYS A 56 -6.78 6.37 -15.34
N ASN A 57 -7.62 5.51 -15.90
CA ASN A 57 -8.82 5.95 -16.62
C ASN A 57 -9.93 6.51 -15.70
N GLY A 58 -9.56 7.00 -14.51
CA GLY A 58 -10.47 7.48 -13.49
C GLY A 58 -11.59 6.49 -13.21
N PHE A 59 -12.77 7.02 -12.96
CA PHE A 59 -14.00 6.23 -12.92
C PHE A 59 -14.40 5.85 -14.36
N GLN A 60 -14.65 4.57 -14.59
CA GLN A 60 -15.20 4.06 -15.83
C GLN A 60 -16.51 3.31 -15.56
N THR A 61 -17.42 3.31 -16.54
CA THR A 61 -18.58 2.43 -16.54
C THR A 61 -18.16 0.98 -16.78
N ALA A 62 -19.05 0.02 -16.55
CA ALA A 62 -18.78 -1.41 -16.83
C ALA A 62 -18.40 -1.68 -18.30
N GLY A 63 -18.78 -0.79 -19.22
CA GLY A 63 -18.39 -0.83 -20.64
C GLY A 63 -17.04 -0.17 -20.94
N GLY A 64 -16.27 0.22 -19.92
CA GLY A 64 -14.96 0.86 -20.08
C GLY A 64 -15.02 2.32 -20.54
N GLN A 65 -16.19 2.96 -20.53
CA GLN A 65 -16.31 4.37 -20.88
C GLN A 65 -15.96 5.25 -19.69
N SER A 66 -15.11 6.25 -19.89
CA SER A 66 -14.74 7.19 -18.82
C SER A 66 -15.93 8.04 -18.38
N VAL A 67 -16.14 8.15 -17.08
CA VAL A 67 -17.18 8.97 -16.46
C VAL A 67 -16.72 10.42 -16.47
N LYS A 68 -17.44 11.29 -17.18
CA LYS A 68 -17.18 12.73 -17.21
C LYS A 68 -17.79 13.40 -15.97
N VAL A 69 -17.01 14.22 -15.29
CA VAL A 69 -17.46 15.01 -14.13
C VAL A 69 -17.56 16.48 -14.55
N SER A 70 -18.68 17.13 -14.22
CA SER A 70 -18.87 18.56 -14.51
C SER A 70 -18.16 19.44 -13.48
N GLU A 71 -17.79 20.66 -13.87
CA GLU A 71 -17.18 21.64 -12.97
C GLU A 71 -18.12 22.01 -11.80
N GLU A 72 -19.42 22.12 -12.07
CA GLU A 72 -20.43 22.38 -11.03
C GLU A 72 -20.46 21.28 -9.96
N SER A 73 -20.36 20.02 -10.37
CA SER A 73 -20.28 18.88 -9.46
C SER A 73 -19.05 18.96 -8.56
N LEU A 74 -17.90 19.35 -9.12
CA LEU A 74 -16.66 19.53 -8.35
C LEU A 74 -16.77 20.69 -7.34
N LYS A 75 -17.40 21.79 -7.74
CA LYS A 75 -17.62 22.94 -6.85
C LYS A 75 -18.53 22.58 -5.67
N LYS A 76 -19.62 21.84 -5.93
CA LYS A 76 -20.52 21.34 -4.87
C LYS A 76 -19.79 20.39 -3.92
N ALA A 77 -19.01 19.45 -4.46
CA ALA A 77 -18.23 18.52 -3.64
C ALA A 77 -17.22 19.24 -2.75
N LYS A 78 -16.52 20.25 -3.27
CA LYS A 78 -15.62 21.10 -2.48
C LYS A 78 -16.38 21.77 -1.33
N GLN A 79 -17.51 22.42 -1.61
CA GLN A 79 -18.32 23.08 -0.57
C GLN A 79 -18.83 22.12 0.52
N LEU A 80 -19.19 20.88 0.15
CA LEU A 80 -19.60 19.86 1.12
C LEU A 80 -18.45 19.36 2.00
N LEU A 81 -17.23 19.35 1.47
CA LEU A 81 -16.02 18.92 2.21
C LEU A 81 -15.40 20.07 3.02
N ASP A 82 -15.66 21.32 2.64
CA ASP A 82 -15.19 22.53 3.31
C ASP A 82 -16.00 22.87 4.57
N VAL A 83 -16.75 21.90 5.11
CA VAL A 83 -17.35 22.02 6.44
C VAL A 83 -16.20 21.99 7.44
N GLU A 84 -15.74 23.18 7.82
CA GLU A 84 -14.85 23.41 8.95
C GLU A 84 -15.36 22.65 10.18
N ASN A 85 -14.69 21.54 10.49
CA ASN A 85 -14.52 20.91 11.80
C ASN A 85 -15.56 21.26 12.90
N GLN A 86 -16.85 21.03 12.63
CA GLN A 86 -17.76 20.60 13.69
C GLN A 86 -17.81 19.07 13.68
N TYR A 87 -16.64 18.45 13.84
CA TYR A 87 -16.56 17.06 14.27
C TYR A 87 -16.92 17.04 15.76
N GLU A 88 -18.21 17.11 16.08
CA GLU A 88 -18.65 16.38 17.26
C GLU A 88 -18.43 14.91 16.93
N ALA A 89 -17.43 14.30 17.60
CA ALA A 89 -17.26 12.87 17.53
C ALA A 89 -18.63 12.24 17.83
N PRO A 90 -19.22 11.46 16.90
CA PRO A 90 -20.51 10.85 17.15
C PRO A 90 -20.37 10.05 18.44
N LYS A 91 -21.19 10.39 19.44
CA LYS A 91 -21.18 9.69 20.72
C LYS A 91 -21.55 8.24 20.44
N PHE A 92 -20.58 7.34 20.56
CA PHE A 92 -20.82 5.91 20.40
C PHE A 92 -21.65 5.43 21.59
N GLU A 93 -22.93 5.15 21.36
CA GLU A 93 -23.88 4.67 22.39
C GLU A 93 -23.83 3.14 22.60
N GLY A 94 -22.80 2.48 22.03
CA GLY A 94 -22.70 1.03 22.05
C GLY A 94 -23.61 0.35 21.03
N PHE A 95 -23.68 -0.98 21.09
CA PHE A 95 -24.67 -1.75 20.35
C PHE A 95 -25.91 -1.91 21.24
N GLN A 96 -27.11 -1.68 20.71
CA GLN A 96 -28.36 -1.87 21.45
C GLN A 96 -29.03 -3.18 21.03
N THR A 97 -29.58 -3.90 22.01
CA THR A 97 -30.54 -4.99 21.77
C THR A 97 -31.86 -4.44 21.24
N ALA A 98 -32.70 -5.30 20.66
CA ALA A 98 -34.05 -4.91 20.20
C ALA A 98 -34.94 -4.32 21.32
N GLY A 99 -34.61 -4.55 22.59
CA GLY A 99 -35.27 -3.93 23.74
C GLY A 99 -34.69 -2.57 24.15
N GLY A 100 -33.80 -1.98 23.35
CA GLY A 100 -33.17 -0.67 23.61
C GLY A 100 -32.08 -0.69 24.68
N LYS A 101 -31.67 -1.86 25.18
CA LYS A 101 -30.59 -1.99 26.17
C LYS A 101 -29.24 -2.14 25.46
N SER A 102 -28.25 -1.36 25.86
CA SER A 102 -26.86 -1.52 25.41
C SER A 102 -26.32 -2.90 25.80
N VAL A 103 -25.57 -3.56 24.91
CA VAL A 103 -24.80 -4.79 25.16
C VAL A 103 -23.35 -4.50 25.51
#